data_AF-A0A327N6F3-F1
#
_entry.id   AF-A0A327N6F3-F1
#
_cell.length_a   1.000
_cell.length_b   1.000
_cell.length_c   1.000
_cell.angle_alpha   90.00
_cell.angle_beta   90.00
_cell.angle_gamma   90.00
#
_symmetry.space_group_name_H-M   'P 1'
#
loop_
_entity.id
_entity.type
_entity.pdbx_description
1 polymer ?
#
loop_
_entity_poly.entity_id
_entity_poly.type
_entity_poly.pdbx_seq_one_letter_code
_entity_poly.pdbx_strand_id
1 'polypeptide(L)'
;MITELNDSDFPAVYEAFVVLFPDRPWLKRVSNLKHQINETPLLRLFLWKRNVLTYGLWAFDSYGMQPLDVESWEASKQAMIFASQILYICRHSSPENANKLCGRARHAIKDPDGMRGLQFELTVATHLSREGCEIIWMEEDTGGGVFDMMVMIPDVGAVEVECKSLSADRGESLTEETFQVLTSLLLPLIEPKLRLLKRHVYGISFIFSSKIPESAIQRAKLVAELAEAVGQERSELSGVCSISVGMGTFESMQQTFGVEELHAIANDLLGHGPGYRLMKELDEQTFLVIDIQSRVPSKFEAMLGEVAKSAVRDQMTGTRPGCLVIRVERHSGSSLESFSEQELNSLAQRASKLLTNPDYAHLASVVFVSASSMTRIGNSSEGEQSRTYVFDNSIGSYPNLGLSKLFGVAPQEDAV
;
A
#
# COMPACT_ATOMS: atom_id res chain seq x y z
N MET A 1 2.11 11.73 -21.36
CA MET A 1 1.78 11.90 -19.91
C MET A 1 2.52 13.09 -19.34
N ILE A 2 2.12 13.62 -18.17
CA ILE A 2 2.91 14.66 -17.47
C ILE A 2 4.06 13.97 -16.73
N THR A 3 5.29 14.40 -16.95
CA THR A 3 6.48 13.76 -16.33
C THR A 3 7.14 14.62 -15.27
N GLU A 4 6.84 15.92 -15.27
CA GLU A 4 7.34 16.94 -14.34
C GLU A 4 6.23 17.96 -14.06
N LEU A 5 6.17 18.47 -12.83
CA LEU A 5 5.20 19.47 -12.40
C LEU A 5 5.87 20.40 -11.40
N ASN A 6 5.79 21.72 -11.61
CA ASN A 6 6.34 22.70 -10.67
C ASN A 6 5.28 23.10 -9.65
N ASP A 7 5.71 23.39 -8.41
CA ASP A 7 4.82 23.86 -7.34
C ASP A 7 4.03 25.13 -7.74
N SER A 8 4.61 25.98 -8.60
CA SER A 8 3.94 27.18 -9.14
C SER A 8 2.73 26.88 -10.02
N ASP A 9 2.64 25.67 -10.57
CA ASP A 9 1.55 25.25 -11.45
C ASP A 9 0.35 24.71 -10.65
N PHE A 10 0.52 24.44 -9.35
CA PHE A 10 -0.49 23.81 -8.51
C PHE A 10 -1.82 24.56 -8.46
N PRO A 11 -1.88 25.91 -8.34
CA PRO A 11 -3.16 26.62 -8.36
C PRO A 11 -3.95 26.39 -9.65
N ALA A 12 -3.30 26.44 -10.81
CA ALA A 12 -3.96 26.24 -12.10
C ALA A 12 -4.41 24.78 -12.30
N VAL A 13 -3.60 23.82 -11.86
CA VAL A 13 -3.97 22.39 -11.82
C VAL A 13 -5.20 22.19 -10.94
N TYR A 14 -5.20 22.75 -9.73
CA TYR A 14 -6.29 22.62 -8.78
C TYR A 14 -7.60 23.22 -9.32
N GLU A 15 -7.56 24.43 -9.86
CA GLU A 15 -8.73 25.09 -10.45
C GLU A 15 -9.33 24.26 -11.58
N ALA A 16 -8.50 23.74 -12.49
CA ALA A 16 -8.97 22.87 -13.57
C ALA A 16 -9.54 21.55 -13.03
N PHE A 17 -8.96 20.99 -11.97
CA PHE A 17 -9.46 19.77 -11.34
C PHE A 17 -10.82 19.98 -10.66
N VAL A 18 -11.03 21.14 -10.03
CA VAL A 18 -12.33 21.52 -9.46
C VAL A 18 -13.40 21.66 -10.55
N VAL A 19 -13.06 22.05 -11.78
CA VAL A 19 -14.02 22.06 -12.90
C VAL A 19 -14.48 20.63 -13.23
N LEU A 20 -13.60 19.63 -13.16
CA LEU A 20 -13.98 18.22 -13.34
C LEU A 20 -14.78 17.67 -12.16
N PHE A 21 -14.49 18.14 -10.94
CA PHE A 21 -15.09 17.69 -9.69
C PHE A 21 -15.70 18.85 -8.89
N PRO A 22 -16.78 19.48 -9.38
CA PRO A 22 -17.36 20.67 -8.74
C PRO A 22 -17.95 20.35 -7.37
N ASP A 23 -18.32 19.09 -7.11
CA ASP A 23 -18.81 18.60 -5.83
C ASP A 23 -17.72 18.43 -4.76
N ARG A 24 -16.43 18.59 -5.13
CA ARG A 24 -15.26 18.49 -4.26
C ARG A 24 -15.34 17.29 -3.30
N PRO A 25 -15.40 16.03 -3.83
CA PRO A 25 -15.70 14.84 -3.04
C PRO A 25 -14.73 14.59 -1.86
N TRP A 26 -13.51 15.12 -1.93
CA TRP A 26 -12.53 15.04 -0.85
C TRP A 26 -12.97 15.77 0.42
N LEU A 27 -13.75 16.86 0.34
CA LEU A 27 -14.22 17.61 1.52
C LEU A 27 -15.10 16.76 2.43
N LYS A 28 -16.11 16.11 1.83
CA LYS A 28 -17.01 15.21 2.56
C LYS A 28 -16.24 14.00 3.11
N ARG A 29 -15.29 13.45 2.34
CA ARG A 29 -14.48 12.32 2.77
C ARG A 29 -13.62 12.68 3.99
N VAL A 30 -12.88 13.79 3.95
CA VAL A 30 -12.08 14.24 5.09
C VAL A 30 -12.94 14.57 6.30
N SER A 31 -14.13 15.15 6.12
CA SER A 31 -15.08 15.36 7.22
C SER A 31 -15.48 14.04 7.90
N ASN A 32 -15.81 13.01 7.12
CA ASN A 32 -16.13 11.68 7.65
C ASN A 32 -14.93 11.06 8.40
N LEU A 33 -13.71 11.20 7.85
CA LEU A 33 -12.49 10.70 8.50
C LEU A 33 -12.22 11.44 9.81
N LYS A 34 -12.44 12.76 9.88
CA LYS A 34 -12.35 13.54 11.12
C LYS A 34 -13.35 13.04 12.17
N HIS A 35 -14.56 12.70 11.75
CA HIS A 35 -15.56 12.10 12.66
C HIS A 35 -15.06 10.77 13.26
N GLN A 36 -14.50 9.89 12.42
CA GLN A 36 -13.90 8.63 12.87
C GLN A 36 -12.71 8.84 13.82
N ILE A 37 -11.87 9.84 13.55
CA ILE A 37 -10.74 10.19 14.42
C ILE A 37 -11.24 10.73 15.76
N ASN A 38 -12.30 11.53 15.78
CA ASN A 38 -12.88 12.03 17.03
C ASN A 38 -13.45 10.88 17.88
N GLU A 39 -14.05 9.88 17.25
CA GLU A 39 -14.55 8.68 17.91
C GLU A 39 -13.41 7.74 18.35
N THR A 40 -12.30 7.70 17.60
CA THR A 40 -11.16 6.82 17.88
C THR A 40 -9.83 7.47 17.49
N PRO A 41 -9.23 8.31 18.37
CA PRO A 41 -8.06 9.12 18.04
C PRO A 41 -6.82 8.34 17.57
N LEU A 42 -6.68 7.08 18.00
CA LEU A 42 -5.55 6.21 17.63
C LEU A 42 -5.54 5.87 16.13
N LEU A 43 -6.68 5.94 15.46
CA LEU A 43 -6.77 5.68 14.02
C LEU A 43 -6.19 6.82 13.17
N ARG A 44 -5.82 7.97 13.76
CA ARG A 44 -5.40 9.17 13.02
C ARG A 44 -4.30 8.88 12.00
N LEU A 45 -3.18 8.30 12.43
CA LEU A 45 -2.04 8.04 11.55
C LEU A 45 -2.38 7.01 10.47
N PHE A 46 -3.11 5.95 10.83
CA PHE A 46 -3.55 4.92 9.90
C PHE A 46 -4.49 5.48 8.81
N LEU A 47 -5.50 6.25 9.22
CA LEU A 47 -6.45 6.88 8.29
C LEU A 47 -5.77 7.94 7.41
N TRP A 48 -4.83 8.71 7.96
CA TRP A 48 -4.00 9.64 7.20
C TRP A 48 -3.23 8.94 6.10
N LYS A 49 -2.42 7.93 6.46
CA LYS A 49 -1.60 7.13 5.53
C LYS A 49 -2.44 6.54 4.40
N ARG A 50 -3.61 5.96 4.69
CA ARG A 50 -4.49 5.35 3.68
C ARG A 50 -5.21 6.35 2.79
N ASN A 51 -5.31 7.63 3.18
CA ASN A 51 -6.09 8.64 2.45
C ASN A 51 -5.22 9.86 2.09
N VAL A 52 -3.91 9.68 1.93
CA VAL A 52 -2.94 10.78 1.76
C VAL A 52 -3.32 11.74 0.63
N LEU A 53 -3.74 11.22 -0.54
CA LEU A 53 -4.19 12.07 -1.65
C LEU A 53 -5.45 12.87 -1.32
N THR A 54 -6.42 12.24 -0.65
CA THR A 54 -7.67 12.90 -0.28
C THR A 54 -7.43 13.98 0.75
N TYR A 55 -6.52 13.75 1.69
CA TYR A 55 -6.05 14.77 2.62
C TYR A 55 -5.26 15.88 1.92
N GLY A 56 -4.42 15.55 0.94
CA GLY A 56 -3.69 16.54 0.13
C GLY A 56 -4.62 17.46 -0.67
N LEU A 57 -5.66 16.91 -1.32
CA LEU A 57 -6.68 17.71 -1.99
C LEU A 57 -7.43 18.63 -1.02
N TRP A 58 -7.75 18.13 0.19
CA TRP A 58 -8.40 18.93 1.23
C TRP A 58 -7.48 20.03 1.79
N ALA A 59 -6.20 19.73 2.00
CA ALA A 59 -5.22 20.70 2.47
C ALA A 59 -5.04 21.82 1.44
N PHE A 60 -4.86 21.48 0.17
CA PHE A 60 -4.75 22.49 -0.89
C PHE A 60 -6.04 23.30 -1.08
N ASP A 61 -7.23 22.69 -0.97
CA ASP A 61 -8.50 23.44 -0.97
C ASP A 61 -8.60 24.47 0.15
N SER A 62 -8.09 24.11 1.33
CA SER A 62 -8.22 24.92 2.55
C SER A 62 -7.16 26.03 2.64
N TYR A 63 -5.95 25.76 2.15
CA TYR A 63 -4.77 26.59 2.41
C TYR A 63 -4.05 27.06 1.13
N GLY A 64 -4.30 26.43 -0.02
CA GLY A 64 -3.59 26.71 -1.27
C GLY A 64 -2.07 26.59 -1.11
N MET A 65 -1.35 27.64 -1.52
CA MET A 65 0.12 27.73 -1.44
C MET A 65 0.65 28.25 -0.09
N GLN A 66 -0.21 28.39 0.93
CA GLN A 66 0.24 28.86 2.25
C GLN A 66 1.19 27.85 2.91
N PRO A 67 2.11 28.30 3.80
CA PRO A 67 2.99 27.39 4.52
C PRO A 67 2.20 26.35 5.32
N LEU A 68 2.48 25.08 5.04
CA LEU A 68 1.93 23.93 5.75
C LEU A 68 3.04 23.20 6.51
N ASP A 69 2.65 22.32 7.43
CA ASP A 69 3.58 21.30 7.93
C ASP A 69 4.04 20.39 6.78
N VAL A 70 5.21 19.77 6.96
CA VAL A 70 5.86 18.97 5.92
C VAL A 70 4.95 17.85 5.42
N GLU A 71 4.24 17.14 6.31
CA GLU A 71 3.37 16.02 5.92
C GLU A 71 2.20 16.48 5.05
N SER A 72 1.53 17.56 5.42
CA SER A 72 0.43 18.14 4.66
C SER A 72 0.89 18.69 3.30
N TRP A 73 2.09 19.26 3.23
CA TRP A 73 2.67 19.75 1.98
C TRP A 73 3.01 18.62 1.02
N GLU A 74 3.67 17.55 1.51
CA GLU A 74 3.97 16.37 0.68
C GLU A 74 2.68 15.68 0.19
N ALA A 75 1.65 15.59 1.04
CA ALA A 75 0.34 15.11 0.62
C ALA A 75 -0.27 15.98 -0.49
N SER A 76 -0.13 17.31 -0.39
CA SER A 76 -0.61 18.25 -1.40
C SER A 76 0.12 18.09 -2.73
N LYS A 77 1.44 17.89 -2.72
CA LYS A 77 2.23 17.58 -3.93
C LYS A 77 1.72 16.31 -4.62
N GLN A 78 1.56 15.23 -3.86
CA GLN A 78 1.04 13.96 -4.41
C GLN A 78 -0.37 14.15 -5.00
N ALA A 79 -1.23 14.92 -4.33
CA ALA A 79 -2.56 15.27 -4.82
C ALA A 79 -2.52 16.08 -6.13
N MET A 80 -1.59 17.03 -6.27
CA MET A 80 -1.46 17.83 -7.49
C MET A 80 -0.87 17.02 -8.64
N ILE A 81 0.08 16.12 -8.36
CA ILE A 81 0.57 15.15 -9.36
C ILE A 81 -0.61 14.30 -9.85
N PHE A 82 -1.37 13.70 -8.94
CA PHE A 82 -2.56 12.92 -9.29
C PHE A 82 -3.56 13.74 -10.13
N ALA A 83 -3.94 14.94 -9.67
CA ALA A 83 -4.87 15.81 -10.37
C ALA A 83 -4.38 16.18 -11.79
N SER A 84 -3.08 16.49 -11.93
CA SER A 84 -2.46 16.81 -13.21
C SER A 84 -2.54 15.65 -14.21
N GLN A 85 -2.32 14.41 -13.76
CA GLN A 85 -2.44 13.23 -14.63
C GLN A 85 -3.87 13.00 -15.08
N ILE A 86 -4.84 13.08 -14.16
CA ILE A 86 -6.26 12.95 -14.52
C ILE A 86 -6.67 14.02 -15.55
N LEU A 87 -6.26 15.28 -15.33
CA LEU A 87 -6.51 16.37 -16.26
C LEU A 87 -5.87 16.13 -17.63
N TYR A 88 -4.63 15.66 -17.65
CA TYR A 88 -3.93 15.34 -18.88
C TYR A 88 -4.68 14.28 -19.67
N ILE A 89 -5.05 13.17 -19.04
CA ILE A 89 -5.74 12.06 -19.71
C ILE A 89 -7.11 12.52 -20.21
N CYS A 90 -7.90 13.22 -19.38
CA CYS A 90 -9.21 13.73 -19.80
C CYS A 90 -9.14 14.69 -20.99
N ARG A 91 -8.08 15.49 -21.11
CA ARG A 91 -7.89 16.43 -22.24
C ARG A 91 -7.50 15.75 -23.55
N HIS A 92 -6.90 14.57 -23.48
CA HIS A 92 -6.40 13.82 -24.64
C HIS A 92 -7.23 12.57 -24.95
N SER A 93 -8.31 12.33 -24.21
CA SER A 93 -9.23 11.20 -24.41
C SER A 93 -10.53 11.64 -25.08
N SER A 94 -11.30 10.68 -25.59
CA SER A 94 -12.68 10.94 -26.02
C SER A 94 -13.52 11.46 -24.84
N PRO A 95 -14.60 12.22 -25.08
CA PRO A 95 -15.50 12.66 -24.01
C PRO A 95 -16.06 11.51 -23.16
N GLU A 96 -16.31 10.36 -23.78
CA GLU A 96 -16.76 9.16 -23.08
C GLU A 96 -15.69 8.63 -22.10
N ASN A 97 -14.45 8.52 -22.55
CA ASN A 97 -13.34 7.99 -21.72
C ASN A 97 -12.96 8.96 -20.62
N ALA A 98 -12.98 10.26 -20.91
CA ALA A 98 -12.82 11.29 -19.91
C ALA A 98 -13.89 11.18 -18.80
N ASN A 99 -15.16 10.95 -19.17
CA ASN A 99 -16.24 10.77 -18.20
C ASN A 99 -16.08 9.50 -17.36
N LYS A 100 -15.70 8.36 -17.97
CA LYS A 100 -15.43 7.11 -17.25
C LYS A 100 -14.26 7.25 -16.27
N LEU A 101 -13.15 7.84 -16.71
CA LEU A 101 -12.00 8.13 -15.84
C LEU A 101 -12.40 9.07 -14.69
N CYS A 102 -13.20 10.11 -14.95
CA CYS A 102 -13.72 10.97 -13.88
C CYS A 102 -14.57 10.17 -12.89
N GLY A 103 -15.39 9.22 -13.36
CA GLY A 103 -16.12 8.28 -12.52
C GLY A 103 -15.20 7.45 -11.61
N ARG A 104 -14.18 6.82 -12.20
CA ARG A 104 -13.16 6.02 -11.48
C ARG A 104 -12.41 6.86 -10.45
N ALA A 105 -11.93 8.05 -10.82
CA ALA A 105 -11.25 8.99 -9.92
C ALA A 105 -12.18 9.45 -8.78
N ARG A 106 -13.45 9.76 -9.06
CA ARG A 106 -14.44 10.12 -8.02
C ARG A 106 -14.68 8.98 -7.03
N HIS A 107 -14.71 7.74 -7.51
CA HIS A 107 -14.84 6.57 -6.66
C HIS A 107 -13.58 6.37 -5.80
N ALA A 108 -12.40 6.41 -6.43
CA ALA A 108 -11.09 6.29 -5.78
C ALA A 108 -10.89 7.30 -4.64
N ILE A 109 -11.30 8.56 -4.80
CA ILE A 109 -11.19 9.58 -3.71
C ILE A 109 -11.90 9.13 -2.42
N LYS A 110 -12.91 8.27 -2.51
CA LYS A 110 -13.69 7.75 -1.39
C LYS A 110 -13.22 6.37 -0.92
N ASP A 111 -12.46 5.65 -1.74
CA ASP A 111 -12.00 4.28 -1.51
C ASP A 111 -10.45 4.19 -1.59
N PRO A 112 -9.77 4.03 -0.44
CA PRO A 112 -8.31 3.90 -0.40
C PRO A 112 -7.74 2.82 -1.32
N ASP A 113 -8.44 1.69 -1.44
CA ASP A 113 -7.92 0.54 -2.20
C ASP A 113 -8.04 0.79 -3.70
N GLY A 114 -9.17 1.37 -4.15
CA GLY A 114 -9.34 1.88 -5.51
C GLY A 114 -8.37 3.01 -5.86
N MET A 115 -8.09 3.93 -4.93
CA MET A 115 -7.09 4.98 -5.13
C MET A 115 -5.69 4.41 -5.34
N ARG A 116 -5.29 3.43 -4.51
CA ARG A 116 -4.00 2.75 -4.60
C ARG A 116 -3.84 2.01 -5.93
N GLY A 117 -4.92 1.41 -6.45
CA GLY A 117 -4.96 0.81 -7.79
C GLY A 117 -4.75 1.85 -8.89
N LEU A 118 -5.56 2.90 -8.90
CA LEU A 118 -5.49 3.95 -9.92
C LEU A 118 -4.16 4.70 -9.91
N GLN A 119 -3.60 5.01 -8.73
CA GLN A 119 -2.26 5.60 -8.63
C GLN A 119 -1.18 4.70 -9.24
N PHE A 120 -1.31 3.38 -9.07
CA PHE A 120 -0.36 2.43 -9.65
C PHE A 120 -0.45 2.41 -11.18
N GLU A 121 -1.66 2.37 -11.74
CA GLU A 121 -1.89 2.51 -13.19
C GLU A 121 -1.26 3.80 -13.73
N LEU A 122 -1.52 4.94 -13.08
CA LEU A 122 -0.94 6.23 -13.47
C LEU A 122 0.59 6.26 -13.38
N THR A 123 1.17 5.55 -12.41
CA THR A 123 2.61 5.41 -12.25
C THR A 123 3.21 4.62 -13.41
N VAL A 124 2.60 3.48 -13.76
CA VAL A 124 3.02 2.64 -14.89
C VAL A 124 2.90 3.40 -16.21
N ALA A 125 1.78 4.08 -16.44
CA ALA A 125 1.58 4.89 -17.64
C ALA A 125 2.59 6.04 -17.76
N THR A 126 2.87 6.73 -16.65
CA THR A 126 3.89 7.80 -16.61
C THR A 126 5.28 7.24 -16.92
N HIS A 127 5.63 6.09 -16.35
CA HIS A 127 6.90 5.41 -16.61
C HIS A 127 7.06 5.04 -18.09
N LEU A 128 6.08 4.34 -18.67
CA LEU A 128 6.12 3.94 -20.08
C LEU A 128 6.12 5.13 -21.04
N SER A 129 5.42 6.21 -20.68
CA SER A 129 5.46 7.46 -21.44
C SER A 129 6.85 8.12 -21.40
N ARG A 130 7.64 7.97 -20.32
CA ARG A 130 9.03 8.45 -20.25
C ARG A 130 9.96 7.60 -21.13
N GLU A 131 9.67 6.32 -21.27
CA GLU A 131 10.35 5.41 -22.20
C GLU A 131 9.90 5.60 -23.68
N GLY A 132 9.15 6.66 -23.97
CA GLY A 132 8.73 7.01 -25.33
C GLY A 132 7.55 6.22 -25.88
N CYS A 133 6.84 5.47 -25.03
CA CYS A 133 5.64 4.74 -25.43
C CYS A 133 4.40 5.65 -25.48
N GLU A 134 3.49 5.37 -26.40
CA GLU A 134 2.15 6.00 -26.43
C GLU A 134 1.17 5.18 -25.59
N ILE A 135 0.39 5.85 -24.74
CA ILE A 135 -0.57 5.21 -23.83
C ILE A 135 -1.98 5.50 -24.32
N ILE A 136 -2.73 4.45 -24.63
CA ILE A 136 -4.15 4.51 -24.98
C ILE A 136 -4.93 3.88 -23.82
N TRP A 137 -5.72 4.69 -23.11
CA TRP A 137 -6.57 4.21 -22.02
C TRP A 137 -7.79 3.51 -22.59
N MET A 138 -8.03 2.27 -22.15
CA MET A 138 -9.10 1.45 -22.71
C MET A 138 -10.46 1.76 -22.11
N GLU A 139 -11.49 1.53 -22.94
CA GLU A 139 -12.89 1.51 -22.53
C GLU A 139 -13.21 0.16 -21.88
N GLU A 140 -13.78 0.18 -20.66
CA GLU A 140 -14.24 -1.05 -19.99
C GLU A 140 -15.38 -1.78 -20.76
N ASP A 141 -16.00 -1.15 -21.78
CA ASP A 141 -17.31 -1.57 -22.31
C ASP A 141 -17.34 -1.99 -23.80
N THR A 142 -16.23 -1.90 -24.56
CA THR A 142 -16.22 -2.13 -26.03
C THR A 142 -15.30 -3.27 -26.48
N GLY A 143 -15.44 -4.44 -25.86
CA GLY A 143 -15.18 -5.74 -26.50
C GLY A 143 -13.79 -6.37 -26.33
N GLY A 144 -13.78 -7.61 -25.84
CA GLY A 144 -12.68 -8.58 -25.92
C GLY A 144 -11.81 -8.70 -24.67
N GLY A 145 -11.58 -7.61 -23.92
CA GLY A 145 -10.77 -7.56 -22.70
C GLY A 145 -11.00 -6.25 -21.94
N VAL A 146 -10.72 -6.25 -20.63
CA VAL A 146 -10.92 -5.15 -19.66
C VAL A 146 -9.57 -4.75 -19.05
N PHE A 147 -8.51 -4.74 -19.87
CA PHE A 147 -7.17 -4.39 -19.40
C PHE A 147 -7.02 -2.88 -19.24
N ASP A 148 -6.17 -2.44 -18.31
CA ASP A 148 -6.09 -1.02 -17.92
C ASP A 148 -5.65 -0.08 -19.05
N MET A 149 -4.67 -0.48 -19.86
CA MET A 149 -4.15 0.37 -20.94
C MET A 149 -3.55 -0.42 -22.11
N MET A 150 -3.74 0.10 -23.33
CA MET A 150 -2.99 -0.34 -24.50
C MET A 150 -1.76 0.55 -24.66
N VAL A 151 -0.60 -0.07 -24.81
CA VAL A 151 0.68 0.64 -24.93
C VAL A 151 1.25 0.39 -26.31
N MET A 152 1.49 1.47 -27.06
CA MET A 152 2.20 1.41 -28.33
C MET A 152 3.68 1.58 -28.06
N ILE A 153 4.41 0.47 -28.18
CA ILE A 153 5.84 0.42 -27.94
C ILE A 153 6.56 0.57 -29.29
N PRO A 154 7.55 1.48 -29.41
CA PRO A 154 8.39 1.58 -30.59
C PRO A 154 8.97 0.21 -30.97
N ASP A 155 8.94 -0.13 -32.27
CA ASP A 155 9.45 -1.39 -32.84
C ASP A 155 8.77 -2.70 -32.39
N VAL A 156 7.88 -2.67 -31.40
CA VAL A 156 7.10 -3.84 -30.91
C VAL A 156 5.64 -3.77 -31.34
N GLY A 157 5.03 -2.58 -31.30
CA GLY A 157 3.61 -2.38 -31.59
C GLY A 157 2.73 -2.37 -30.33
N ALA A 158 1.47 -2.80 -30.49
CA ALA A 158 0.44 -2.70 -29.45
C ALA A 158 0.55 -3.84 -28.42
N VAL A 159 0.73 -3.48 -27.14
CA VAL A 159 0.77 -4.39 -25.98
C VAL A 159 -0.35 -4.07 -25.00
N GLU A 160 -1.06 -5.08 -24.54
CA GLU A 160 -2.10 -4.98 -23.52
C GLU A 160 -1.45 -5.00 -22.14
N VAL A 161 -1.54 -3.91 -21.38
CA VAL A 161 -0.96 -3.80 -20.04
C VAL A 161 -2.06 -3.83 -18.99
N GLU A 162 -1.92 -4.75 -18.04
CA GLU A 162 -2.82 -4.89 -16.88
C GLU A 162 -2.05 -4.67 -15.59
N CYS A 163 -2.53 -3.78 -14.74
CA CYS A 163 -1.91 -3.37 -13.49
C CYS A 163 -2.69 -3.90 -12.30
N LYS A 164 -2.04 -4.67 -11.43
CA LYS A 164 -2.60 -5.08 -10.14
C LYS A 164 -1.73 -4.58 -9.00
N SER A 165 -2.34 -4.03 -7.97
CA SER A 165 -1.62 -3.67 -6.75
C SER A 165 -2.11 -4.53 -5.59
N LEU A 166 -1.20 -5.16 -4.85
CA LEU A 166 -1.49 -5.89 -3.62
C LEU A 166 -0.91 -5.14 -2.41
N SER A 167 -1.75 -4.90 -1.40
CA SER A 167 -1.31 -4.29 -0.14
C SER A 167 -0.32 -5.20 0.60
N ALA A 168 0.50 -4.59 1.44
CA ALA A 168 1.53 -5.30 2.20
C ALA A 168 0.98 -6.42 3.10
N ASP A 169 -0.26 -6.27 3.60
CA ASP A 169 -0.95 -7.20 4.48
C ASP A 169 -2.04 -8.03 3.77
N ARG A 170 -2.06 -8.04 2.44
CA ARG A 170 -3.06 -8.79 1.66
C ARG A 170 -2.96 -10.29 1.97
N GLY A 171 -4.06 -10.88 2.45
CA GLY A 171 -4.09 -12.31 2.77
C GLY A 171 -3.41 -12.66 4.10
N GLU A 172 -2.92 -11.66 4.85
CA GLU A 172 -2.51 -11.85 6.23
C GLU A 172 -3.73 -12.03 7.14
N SER A 173 -3.54 -12.80 8.20
CA SER A 173 -4.57 -13.02 9.22
C SER A 173 -4.69 -11.84 10.19
N LEU A 174 -3.63 -11.05 10.31
CA LEU A 174 -3.56 -9.80 11.05
C LEU A 174 -3.16 -8.68 10.08
N THR A 175 -4.10 -7.80 9.77
CA THR A 175 -3.88 -6.59 8.96
C THR A 175 -3.58 -5.39 9.83
N GLU A 176 -3.00 -4.33 9.26
CA GLU A 176 -2.74 -3.07 10.00
C GLU A 176 -4.07 -2.51 10.51
N GLU A 177 -5.13 -2.57 9.71
CA GLU A 177 -6.48 -2.16 10.12
C GLU A 177 -7.01 -2.97 11.32
N THR A 178 -6.87 -4.29 11.27
CA THR A 178 -7.31 -5.18 12.36
C THR A 178 -6.56 -4.87 13.64
N PHE A 179 -5.25 -4.65 13.54
CA PHE A 179 -4.43 -4.23 14.67
C PHE A 179 -4.90 -2.89 15.26
N GLN A 180 -5.09 -1.87 14.43
CA GLN A 180 -5.48 -0.53 14.89
C GLN A 180 -6.86 -0.53 15.56
N VAL A 181 -7.83 -1.27 15.01
CA VAL A 181 -9.17 -1.39 15.62
C VAL A 181 -9.13 -2.24 16.88
N LEU A 182 -8.35 -3.32 16.92
CA LEU A 182 -8.25 -4.17 18.10
C LEU A 182 -7.59 -3.42 19.27
N THR A 183 -6.49 -2.70 19.01
CA THR A 183 -5.79 -1.91 20.03
C THR A 183 -6.63 -0.75 20.55
N SER A 184 -7.38 -0.06 19.68
CA SER A 184 -8.24 1.04 20.11
C SER A 184 -9.38 0.59 21.04
N LEU A 185 -9.84 -0.64 20.91
CA LEU A 185 -10.83 -1.25 21.80
C LEU A 185 -10.19 -1.81 23.08
N LEU A 186 -8.95 -2.33 23.00
CA LEU A 186 -8.23 -2.90 24.15
C LEU A 186 -7.77 -1.83 25.15
N LEU A 187 -7.22 -0.73 24.67
CA LEU A 187 -6.57 0.28 25.53
C LEU A 187 -7.48 0.83 26.63
N PRO A 188 -8.73 1.23 26.36
CA PRO A 188 -9.63 1.73 27.41
C PRO A 188 -9.92 0.72 28.52
N LEU A 189 -9.76 -0.58 28.26
CA LEU A 189 -9.98 -1.64 29.25
C LEU A 189 -8.71 -2.04 30.00
N ILE A 190 -7.53 -1.84 29.40
CA ILE A 190 -6.23 -2.20 29.97
C ILE A 190 -5.66 -1.03 30.78
N GLU A 191 -5.65 0.19 30.23
CA GLU A 191 -5.00 1.36 30.84
C GLU A 191 -5.45 1.62 32.28
N PRO A 192 -6.77 1.57 32.63
CA PRO A 192 -7.21 1.80 34.01
C PRO A 192 -6.75 0.74 35.01
N LYS A 193 -6.28 -0.43 34.52
CA LYS A 193 -5.80 -1.54 35.36
C LYS A 193 -4.30 -1.45 35.62
N LEU A 194 -3.56 -0.63 34.87
CA LEU A 194 -2.12 -0.49 35.01
C LEU A 194 -1.79 0.39 36.21
N ARG A 195 -0.78 0.00 36.99
CA ARG A 195 -0.24 0.85 38.05
C ARG A 195 0.65 1.91 37.41
N LEU A 196 0.49 3.18 37.74
CA LEU A 196 1.43 4.19 37.28
C LEU A 196 2.72 4.09 38.11
N LEU A 197 3.72 3.43 37.53
CA LEU A 197 5.03 3.25 38.14
C LEU A 197 6.03 4.09 37.36
N LYS A 198 6.59 5.11 38.02
CA LYS A 198 7.59 5.99 37.41
C LYS A 198 8.75 5.18 36.88
N ARG A 199 9.17 5.49 35.65
CA ARG A 199 10.31 4.85 34.98
C ARG A 199 10.08 3.37 34.66
N HIS A 200 8.87 3.03 34.20
CA HIS A 200 8.54 1.65 33.81
C HIS A 200 7.98 1.57 32.39
N VAL A 201 8.18 0.40 31.79
CA VAL A 201 7.54 0.00 30.54
C VAL A 201 6.68 -1.21 30.83
N TYR A 202 5.38 -1.10 30.56
CA TYR A 202 4.45 -2.22 30.54
C TYR A 202 4.45 -2.83 29.15
N GLY A 203 4.87 -4.07 29.04
CA GLY A 203 4.79 -4.83 27.80
C GLY A 203 3.65 -5.82 27.87
N ILE A 204 2.77 -5.80 26.85
CA ILE A 204 1.71 -6.80 26.69
C ILE A 204 1.82 -7.34 25.28
N SER A 205 2.10 -8.64 25.14
CA SER A 205 2.11 -9.33 23.85
C SER A 205 0.94 -10.30 23.75
N PHE A 206 0.23 -10.22 22.62
CA PHE A 206 -0.82 -11.15 22.22
C PHE A 206 -0.38 -11.87 20.95
N ILE A 207 -0.17 -13.19 21.04
CA ILE A 207 0.19 -14.01 19.88
C ILE A 207 -1.01 -14.91 19.54
N PHE A 208 -1.73 -14.53 18.49
CA PHE A 208 -2.95 -15.23 18.07
C PHE A 208 -2.63 -16.54 17.34
N SER A 209 -3.26 -17.62 17.77
CA SER A 209 -3.26 -18.92 17.09
C SER A 209 -4.50 -19.13 16.22
N SER A 210 -5.49 -18.24 16.32
CA SER A 210 -6.71 -18.25 15.51
C SER A 210 -6.98 -16.88 14.88
N LYS A 211 -7.85 -16.84 13.86
CA LYS A 211 -8.17 -15.60 13.16
C LYS A 211 -8.91 -14.65 14.09
N ILE A 212 -8.48 -13.38 14.13
CA ILE A 212 -9.18 -12.33 14.87
C ILE A 212 -10.56 -12.08 14.21
N PRO A 213 -11.66 -12.02 14.98
CA PRO A 213 -13.00 -11.82 14.44
C PRO A 213 -13.16 -10.50 13.68
N GLU A 214 -13.85 -10.56 12.54
CA GLU A 214 -14.21 -9.40 11.72
C GLU A 214 -15.46 -8.69 12.24
N SER A 215 -16.41 -9.44 12.84
CA SER A 215 -17.63 -8.89 13.41
C SER A 215 -17.33 -7.99 14.62
N ALA A 216 -17.89 -6.79 14.63
CA ALA A 216 -17.77 -5.86 15.75
C ALA A 216 -18.22 -6.47 17.09
N ILE A 217 -19.29 -7.27 17.08
CA ILE A 217 -19.82 -7.93 18.28
C ILE A 217 -18.83 -8.98 18.80
N GLN A 218 -18.32 -9.83 17.93
CA GLN A 218 -17.35 -10.87 18.31
C GLN A 218 -16.02 -10.26 18.73
N ARG A 219 -15.60 -9.18 18.08
CA ARG A 219 -14.38 -8.44 18.42
C ARG A 219 -14.50 -7.77 19.79
N ALA A 220 -15.63 -7.14 20.10
CA ALA A 220 -15.87 -6.56 21.42
C ALA A 220 -15.84 -7.62 22.52
N LYS A 221 -16.41 -8.81 22.27
CA LYS A 221 -16.33 -9.95 23.19
C LYS A 221 -14.89 -10.41 23.40
N LEU A 222 -14.14 -10.61 22.31
CA LEU A 222 -12.72 -10.98 22.37
C LEU A 222 -11.92 -9.95 23.18
N VAL A 223 -12.11 -8.66 22.90
CA VAL A 223 -11.43 -7.56 23.61
C VAL A 223 -11.67 -7.60 25.11
N ALA A 224 -12.92 -7.84 25.53
CA ALA A 224 -13.26 -7.96 26.95
C ALA A 224 -12.55 -9.16 27.61
N GLU A 225 -12.55 -10.32 26.93
CA GLU A 225 -11.86 -11.53 27.40
C GLU A 225 -10.34 -11.32 27.51
N LEU A 226 -9.73 -10.66 26.52
CA LEU A 226 -8.29 -10.34 26.53
C LEU A 226 -7.94 -9.39 27.67
N ALA A 227 -8.71 -8.31 27.85
CA ALA A 227 -8.47 -7.35 28.92
C ALA A 227 -8.70 -7.94 30.31
N GLU A 228 -9.65 -8.86 30.47
CA GLU A 228 -9.83 -9.64 31.70
C GLU A 228 -8.64 -10.57 31.94
N ALA A 229 -8.19 -11.29 30.92
CA ALA A 229 -7.06 -12.20 31.01
C ALA A 229 -5.77 -11.47 31.41
N VAL A 230 -5.49 -10.30 30.84
CA VAL A 230 -4.38 -9.42 31.26
C VAL A 230 -4.51 -9.03 32.73
N GLY A 231 -5.70 -8.58 33.16
CA GLY A 231 -5.92 -8.16 34.55
C GLY A 231 -5.85 -9.30 35.57
N GLN A 232 -5.99 -10.54 35.13
CA GLN A 232 -5.83 -11.75 35.94
C GLN A 232 -4.48 -12.44 35.73
N GLU A 233 -3.55 -11.78 35.01
CA GLU A 233 -2.20 -12.30 34.70
C GLU A 233 -2.23 -13.70 34.07
N ARG A 234 -3.27 -14.00 33.27
CA ARG A 234 -3.34 -15.26 32.52
C ARG A 234 -2.31 -15.24 31.40
N SER A 235 -1.65 -16.38 31.18
CA SER A 235 -0.68 -16.58 30.10
C SER A 235 -1.33 -16.97 28.77
N GLU A 236 -2.64 -17.26 28.75
CA GLU A 236 -3.36 -17.65 27.54
C GLU A 236 -4.86 -17.41 27.62
N LEU A 237 -5.46 -17.28 26.43
CA LEU A 237 -6.88 -17.47 26.18
C LEU A 237 -7.01 -18.73 25.31
N SER A 238 -7.52 -19.81 25.89
CA SER A 238 -7.46 -21.16 25.32
C SER A 238 -7.94 -21.23 23.86
N GLY A 239 -7.09 -21.75 22.98
CA GLY A 239 -7.35 -21.89 21.54
C GLY A 239 -7.36 -20.58 20.74
N VAL A 240 -7.19 -19.42 21.39
CA VAL A 240 -7.27 -18.11 20.76
C VAL A 240 -5.91 -17.45 20.67
N CYS A 241 -5.24 -17.22 21.80
CA CYS A 241 -3.96 -16.53 21.84
C CYS A 241 -3.16 -16.86 23.10
N SER A 242 -1.83 -16.84 22.99
CA SER A 242 -0.96 -16.72 24.15
C SER A 242 -0.80 -15.24 24.54
N ILE A 243 -0.71 -14.99 25.83
CA ILE A 243 -0.62 -13.66 26.42
C ILE A 243 0.66 -13.61 27.24
N SER A 244 1.45 -12.56 27.06
CA SER A 244 2.64 -12.32 27.86
C SER A 244 2.59 -10.91 28.38
N VAL A 245 2.64 -10.78 29.70
CA VAL A 245 2.71 -9.49 30.38
C VAL A 245 4.09 -9.39 31.00
N GLY A 246 4.84 -8.39 30.56
CA GLY A 246 6.17 -8.08 31.06
C GLY A 246 6.18 -6.67 31.63
N MET A 247 7.09 -6.44 32.58
CA MET A 247 7.37 -5.12 33.09
C MET A 247 8.89 -4.92 33.06
N GLY A 248 9.32 -3.85 32.40
CA GLY A 248 10.70 -3.39 32.40
C GLY A 248 10.85 -2.14 33.26
N THR A 249 12.03 -1.94 33.83
CA THR A 249 12.43 -0.73 34.56
C THR A 249 13.54 -0.01 33.81
N PHE A 250 13.57 1.32 33.89
CA PHE A 250 14.73 2.09 33.42
C PHE A 250 15.76 2.22 34.55
N GLU A 251 16.66 1.24 34.72
CA GLU A 251 17.66 1.22 35.82
C GLU A 251 18.81 2.23 35.71
N SER A 252 18.86 3.02 34.65
CA SER A 252 19.76 4.17 34.57
C SER A 252 19.15 5.19 33.62
N MET A 253 19.74 6.37 33.48
CA MET A 253 19.43 7.41 32.48
C MET A 253 18.55 8.59 32.97
N GLN A 254 19.00 9.78 32.55
CA GLN A 254 18.60 11.10 33.05
C GLN A 254 17.83 11.94 31.99
N GLN A 255 17.45 11.38 30.83
CA GLN A 255 16.89 12.18 29.72
C GLN A 255 15.67 11.54 29.04
N THR A 256 14.97 12.40 28.28
CA THR A 256 13.93 12.10 27.29
C THR A 256 14.35 10.98 26.34
N PHE A 257 13.42 10.04 26.09
CA PHE A 257 13.65 8.86 25.26
C PHE A 257 13.66 9.17 23.76
N GLY A 258 14.59 8.53 23.04
CA GLY A 258 14.47 8.36 21.60
C GLY A 258 13.51 7.20 21.26
N VAL A 259 12.84 7.28 20.11
CA VAL A 259 11.94 6.21 19.62
C VAL A 259 12.70 4.87 19.50
N GLU A 260 13.94 4.88 19.03
CA GLU A 260 14.77 3.68 18.87
C GLU A 260 15.08 2.96 20.19
N GLU A 261 15.34 3.70 21.27
CA GLU A 261 15.61 3.13 22.59
C GLU A 261 14.37 2.42 23.15
N LEU A 262 13.19 3.02 22.98
CA LEU A 262 11.93 2.41 23.38
C LEU A 262 11.65 1.13 22.56
N HIS A 263 12.00 1.13 21.27
CA HIS A 263 11.96 -0.07 20.43
C HIS A 263 12.90 -1.17 20.92
N ALA A 264 14.14 -0.84 21.30
CA ALA A 264 15.09 -1.81 21.83
C ALA A 264 14.56 -2.45 23.13
N ILE A 265 14.07 -1.64 24.07
CA ILE A 265 13.51 -2.13 25.34
C ILE A 265 12.27 -3.00 25.09
N ALA A 266 11.39 -2.60 24.20
CA ALA A 266 10.23 -3.40 23.84
C ALA A 266 10.62 -4.75 23.22
N ASN A 267 11.68 -4.78 22.41
CA ASN A 267 12.21 -6.02 21.82
C ASN A 267 12.84 -6.92 22.89
N ASP A 268 13.54 -6.36 23.87
CA ASP A 268 14.11 -7.14 24.97
C ASP A 268 13.00 -7.70 25.88
N LEU A 269 11.93 -6.94 26.10
CA LEU A 269 10.83 -7.31 26.99
C LEU A 269 9.87 -8.33 26.38
N LEU A 270 9.52 -8.15 25.10
CA LEU A 270 8.46 -8.94 24.43
C LEU A 270 8.98 -9.81 23.29
N GLY A 271 10.26 -9.69 22.94
CA GLY A 271 10.84 -10.29 21.75
C GLY A 271 10.52 -9.52 20.47
N HIS A 272 10.90 -10.14 19.36
CA HIS A 272 10.63 -9.68 18.01
C HIS A 272 9.79 -10.73 17.27
N GLY A 273 8.91 -10.28 16.37
CA GLY A 273 8.09 -11.19 15.57
C GLY A 273 7.26 -10.47 14.51
N PRO A 274 6.69 -11.23 13.56
CA PRO A 274 5.83 -10.69 12.52
C PRO A 274 4.49 -10.24 13.15
N GLY A 275 4.28 -8.93 13.22
CA GLY A 275 3.09 -8.34 13.81
C GLY A 275 3.14 -6.83 13.81
N TYR A 276 2.29 -6.22 14.63
CA TYR A 276 2.22 -4.78 14.81
C TYR A 276 2.37 -4.42 16.27
N ARG A 277 3.01 -3.27 16.52
CA ARG A 277 3.31 -2.79 17.86
C ARG A 277 2.84 -1.36 18.04
N LEU A 278 2.16 -1.12 19.15
CA LEU A 278 1.77 0.20 19.62
C LEU A 278 2.65 0.55 20.80
N MET A 279 3.17 1.77 20.80
CA MET A 279 3.84 2.38 21.94
C MET A 279 3.08 3.62 22.33
N LYS A 280 2.62 3.67 23.58
CA LYS A 280 1.87 4.79 24.13
C LYS A 280 2.54 5.27 25.41
N GLU A 281 2.82 6.56 25.47
CA GLU A 281 3.18 7.23 26.71
C GLU A 281 1.92 7.40 27.57
N LEU A 282 1.96 6.88 28.80
CA LEU A 282 0.88 7.01 29.79
C LEU A 282 1.07 8.26 30.65
N ASP A 283 2.32 8.54 31.02
CA ASP A 283 2.79 9.76 31.67
C ASP A 283 4.28 9.99 31.32
N GLU A 284 4.88 11.09 31.81
CA GLU A 284 6.25 11.52 31.48
C GLU A 284 7.34 10.44 31.66
N GLN A 285 7.07 9.35 32.38
CA GLN A 285 8.05 8.30 32.67
C GLN A 285 7.48 6.88 32.60
N THR A 286 6.28 6.70 32.06
CA THR A 286 5.60 5.40 32.02
C THR A 286 5.08 5.12 30.61
N PHE A 287 5.47 3.99 30.05
CA PHE A 287 5.08 3.59 28.71
C PHE A 287 4.30 2.28 28.72
N LEU A 288 3.35 2.18 27.81
CA LEU A 288 2.64 0.96 27.47
C LEU A 288 3.03 0.54 26.05
N VAL A 289 3.48 -0.71 25.94
CA VAL A 289 3.76 -1.39 24.68
C VAL A 289 2.74 -2.50 24.52
N ILE A 290 1.94 -2.44 23.46
CA ILE A 290 1.06 -3.53 23.05
C ILE A 290 1.59 -4.11 21.75
N ASP A 291 1.94 -5.38 21.78
CA ASP A 291 2.44 -6.16 20.67
C ASP A 291 1.38 -7.18 20.26
N ILE A 292 0.99 -7.20 18.99
CA ILE A 292 0.00 -8.16 18.47
C ILE A 292 0.62 -8.88 17.28
N GLN A 293 0.66 -10.20 17.37
CA GLN A 293 1.21 -11.09 16.37
C GLN A 293 0.20 -12.17 16.00
N SER A 294 0.41 -12.84 14.87
CA SER A 294 -0.39 -13.97 14.45
C SER A 294 0.48 -15.12 13.96
N ARG A 295 0.18 -16.33 14.44
CA ARG A 295 0.74 -17.59 13.95
C ARG A 295 -0.11 -18.22 12.86
N VAL A 296 -1.27 -17.63 12.52
CA VAL A 296 -2.13 -18.14 11.46
C VAL A 296 -1.41 -17.91 10.11
N PRO A 297 -1.14 -18.96 9.32
CA PRO A 297 -0.37 -18.85 8.09
C PRO A 297 -0.94 -17.83 7.11
N SER A 298 -0.05 -17.07 6.49
CA SER A 298 -0.42 -16.12 5.44
C SER A 298 -1.02 -16.83 4.23
N LYS A 299 -2.04 -16.22 3.63
CA LYS A 299 -2.61 -16.62 2.33
C LYS A 299 -2.10 -15.76 1.18
N PHE A 300 -1.11 -14.89 1.42
CA PHE A 300 -0.59 -13.93 0.44
C PHE A 300 -0.24 -14.61 -0.89
N GLU A 301 0.52 -15.71 -0.87
CA GLU A 301 0.94 -16.41 -2.09
C GLU A 301 -0.22 -17.02 -2.88
N ALA A 302 -1.26 -17.53 -2.20
CA ALA A 302 -2.46 -18.02 -2.87
C ALA A 302 -3.21 -16.87 -3.52
N MET A 303 -3.41 -15.76 -2.79
CA MET A 303 -4.11 -14.58 -3.28
C MET A 303 -3.39 -13.91 -4.47
N LEU A 304 -2.06 -13.78 -4.41
CA LEU A 304 -1.25 -13.29 -5.52
C LEU A 304 -1.42 -14.15 -6.77
N GLY A 305 -1.47 -15.48 -6.59
CA GLY A 305 -1.71 -16.42 -7.69
C GLY A 305 -3.07 -16.24 -8.34
N GLU A 306 -4.13 -16.12 -7.55
CA GLU A 306 -5.48 -15.96 -8.07
C GLU A 306 -5.67 -14.60 -8.75
N VAL A 307 -5.11 -13.52 -8.18
CA VAL A 307 -5.12 -12.19 -8.82
C VAL A 307 -4.40 -12.23 -10.16
N ALA A 308 -3.21 -12.83 -10.23
CA ALA A 308 -2.46 -12.89 -11.47
C ALA A 308 -3.15 -13.74 -12.55
N LYS A 309 -3.68 -14.91 -12.19
CA LYS A 309 -4.41 -15.77 -13.15
C LYS A 309 -5.68 -15.10 -13.65
N SER A 310 -6.47 -14.50 -12.75
CA SER A 310 -7.72 -13.83 -13.13
C SER A 310 -7.44 -12.64 -14.04
N ALA A 311 -6.38 -11.87 -13.78
CA ALA A 311 -5.98 -10.76 -14.66
C ALA A 311 -5.68 -11.23 -16.09
N VAL A 312 -4.84 -12.25 -16.25
CA VAL A 312 -4.47 -12.76 -17.59
C VAL A 312 -5.66 -13.43 -18.29
N ARG A 313 -6.46 -14.22 -17.56
CA ARG A 313 -7.56 -15.00 -18.15
C ARG A 313 -8.77 -14.13 -18.49
N ASP A 314 -9.14 -13.23 -17.59
CA ASP A 314 -10.45 -12.57 -17.61
C ASP A 314 -10.39 -11.13 -18.17
N GLN A 315 -9.21 -10.50 -18.17
CA GLN A 315 -9.09 -9.08 -18.54
C GLN A 315 -8.28 -8.84 -19.82
N MET A 316 -7.34 -9.71 -20.18
CA MET A 316 -6.63 -9.60 -21.46
C MET A 316 -7.42 -10.23 -22.59
N THR A 317 -7.22 -9.77 -23.83
CA THR A 317 -8.01 -10.25 -24.97
C THR A 317 -7.56 -11.61 -25.49
N GLY A 318 -6.33 -12.01 -25.17
CA GLY A 318 -5.70 -13.21 -25.74
C GLY A 318 -5.22 -13.07 -27.18
N THR A 319 -5.47 -11.94 -27.85
CA THR A 319 -5.19 -11.73 -29.28
C THR A 319 -3.99 -10.84 -29.57
N ARG A 320 -3.43 -10.22 -28.53
CA ARG A 320 -2.26 -9.35 -28.56
C ARG A 320 -1.29 -9.75 -27.45
N PRO A 321 -0.02 -9.34 -27.52
CA PRO A 321 0.90 -9.52 -26.42
C PRO A 321 0.37 -8.85 -25.15
N GLY A 322 0.26 -9.63 -24.08
CA GLY A 322 -0.12 -9.15 -22.75
C GLY A 322 1.09 -8.91 -21.85
N CYS A 323 1.04 -7.86 -21.02
CA CYS A 323 2.02 -7.57 -19.98
C CYS A 323 1.28 -7.38 -18.66
N LEU A 324 1.55 -8.27 -17.70
CA LEU A 324 0.97 -8.18 -16.37
C LEU A 324 1.94 -7.50 -15.42
N VAL A 325 1.55 -6.33 -14.89
CA VAL A 325 2.36 -5.57 -13.94
C VAL A 325 1.72 -5.65 -12.55
N ILE A 326 2.42 -6.22 -11.58
CA ILE A 326 1.92 -6.42 -10.23
C ILE A 326 2.79 -5.66 -9.22
N ARG A 327 2.22 -4.66 -8.55
CA ARG A 327 2.83 -4.06 -7.37
C ARG A 327 2.62 -4.96 -6.15
N VAL A 328 3.72 -5.34 -5.50
CA VAL A 328 3.76 -6.14 -4.28
C VAL A 328 4.30 -5.29 -3.13
N GLU A 329 3.42 -4.60 -2.41
CA GLU A 329 3.81 -3.63 -1.39
C GLU A 329 4.45 -4.25 -0.15
N ARG A 330 4.44 -5.59 -0.04
CA ARG A 330 5.16 -6.32 1.01
C ARG A 330 6.68 -6.18 0.87
N HIS A 331 7.18 -5.90 -0.33
CA HIS A 331 8.60 -5.71 -0.58
C HIS A 331 8.94 -4.22 -0.75
N SER A 332 9.98 -3.77 -0.05
CA SER A 332 10.68 -2.54 -0.40
C SER A 332 11.53 -2.76 -1.65
N GLY A 333 12.11 -1.70 -2.21
CA GLY A 333 13.05 -1.84 -3.32
C GLY A 333 14.21 -2.79 -2.98
N SER A 334 14.84 -2.59 -1.82
CA SER A 334 15.96 -3.43 -1.35
C SER A 334 15.54 -4.87 -1.06
N SER A 335 14.36 -5.10 -0.48
CA SER A 335 13.91 -6.46 -0.17
C SER A 335 13.42 -7.20 -1.40
N LEU A 336 12.90 -6.53 -2.43
CA LEU A 336 12.57 -7.16 -3.71
C LEU A 336 13.84 -7.56 -4.47
N GLU A 337 14.86 -6.69 -4.47
CA GLU A 337 16.18 -6.95 -5.07
C GLU A 337 16.83 -8.17 -4.40
N SER A 338 16.93 -8.16 -3.06
CA SER A 338 17.47 -9.31 -2.30
C SER A 338 16.66 -10.59 -2.51
N PHE A 339 15.34 -10.47 -2.72
CA PHE A 339 14.46 -11.62 -2.99
C PHE A 339 14.66 -12.18 -4.40
N SER A 340 14.99 -11.32 -5.37
CA SER A 340 15.22 -11.71 -6.76
C SER A 340 16.47 -12.58 -6.93
N GLU A 341 17.48 -12.39 -6.08
CA GLU A 341 18.76 -13.13 -6.06
C GLU A 341 18.63 -14.55 -5.47
N GLN A 342 17.50 -14.89 -4.85
CA GLN A 342 17.31 -16.21 -4.25
C GLN A 342 17.05 -17.27 -5.34
N GLU A 343 17.81 -18.38 -5.31
CA GLU A 343 17.67 -19.52 -6.24
C GLU A 343 16.23 -20.05 -6.30
N LEU A 344 15.53 -20.06 -5.16
CA LEU A 344 14.14 -20.51 -5.04
C LEU A 344 13.24 -19.35 -4.60
N ASN A 345 12.98 -18.41 -5.50
CA ASN A 345 12.06 -17.30 -5.22
C ASN A 345 10.63 -17.57 -5.77
N SER A 346 9.61 -17.33 -4.94
CA SER A 346 8.20 -17.65 -5.25
C SER A 346 7.64 -16.82 -6.41
N LEU A 347 8.16 -15.60 -6.62
CA LEU A 347 7.76 -14.71 -7.71
C LEU A 347 8.21 -15.25 -9.07
N ALA A 348 9.45 -15.73 -9.20
CA ALA A 348 9.95 -16.38 -10.41
C ALA A 348 9.20 -17.67 -10.73
N GLN A 349 8.95 -18.51 -9.73
CA GLN A 349 8.15 -19.72 -9.91
C GLN A 349 6.74 -19.39 -10.41
N ARG A 350 6.17 -18.26 -9.95
CA ARG A 350 4.84 -17.81 -10.36
C ARG A 350 4.84 -17.23 -11.77
N ALA A 351 5.78 -16.35 -12.09
CA ALA A 351 5.95 -15.83 -13.44
C ALA A 351 6.15 -16.97 -14.44
N SER A 352 7.06 -17.91 -14.14
CA SER A 352 7.28 -19.12 -14.94
C SER A 352 5.97 -19.89 -15.17
N LYS A 353 5.21 -20.20 -14.11
CA LYS A 353 3.91 -20.89 -14.23
C LYS A 353 2.90 -20.16 -15.11
N LEU A 354 2.89 -18.83 -15.11
CA LEU A 354 2.00 -18.04 -15.97
C LEU A 354 2.48 -18.05 -17.42
N LEU A 355 3.77 -17.76 -17.64
CA LEU A 355 4.37 -17.61 -18.97
C LEU A 355 4.44 -18.94 -19.74
N THR A 356 4.62 -20.07 -19.03
CA THR A 356 4.66 -21.40 -19.65
C THR A 356 3.29 -22.07 -19.77
N ASN A 357 2.20 -21.44 -19.32
CA ASN A 357 0.87 -22.02 -19.44
C ASN A 357 0.34 -21.84 -20.86
N PRO A 358 0.00 -22.94 -21.59
CA PRO A 358 -0.55 -22.85 -22.94
C PRO A 358 -1.83 -22.01 -23.05
N ASP A 359 -2.67 -21.99 -22.00
CA ASP A 359 -3.90 -21.18 -21.97
C ASP A 359 -3.60 -19.67 -21.96
N TYR A 360 -2.37 -19.29 -21.58
CA TYR A 360 -1.89 -17.91 -21.49
C TYR A 360 -0.79 -17.62 -22.52
N ALA A 361 -0.82 -18.30 -23.67
CA ALA A 361 0.21 -18.14 -24.72
C ALA A 361 0.39 -16.71 -25.25
N HIS A 362 -0.58 -15.82 -25.00
CA HIS A 362 -0.53 -14.41 -25.35
C HIS A 362 0.27 -13.55 -24.35
N LEU A 363 0.51 -14.04 -23.13
CA LEU A 363 1.23 -13.32 -22.10
C LEU A 363 2.72 -13.24 -22.48
N ALA A 364 3.19 -12.03 -22.75
CA ALA A 364 4.55 -11.74 -23.18
C ALA A 364 5.49 -11.41 -22.01
N SER A 365 4.98 -10.84 -20.91
CA SER A 365 5.80 -10.51 -19.75
C SER A 365 5.00 -10.44 -18.44
N VAL A 366 5.68 -10.72 -17.33
CA VAL A 366 5.20 -10.49 -15.96
C VAL A 366 6.20 -9.61 -15.24
N VAL A 367 5.74 -8.49 -14.69
CA VAL A 367 6.55 -7.50 -13.99
C VAL A 367 6.08 -7.42 -12.54
N PHE A 368 6.97 -7.64 -11.58
CA PHE A 368 6.72 -7.34 -10.17
C PHE A 368 7.34 -6.00 -9.80
N VAL A 369 6.61 -5.17 -9.08
CA VAL A 369 7.03 -3.82 -8.67
C VAL A 369 7.01 -3.73 -7.14
N SER A 370 8.07 -3.19 -6.53
CA SER A 370 8.12 -2.97 -5.09
C SER A 370 7.16 -1.86 -4.64
N ALA A 371 6.97 -1.70 -3.33
CA ALA A 371 6.48 -0.44 -2.78
C ALA A 371 7.40 0.72 -3.22
N SER A 372 6.81 1.91 -3.43
CA SER A 372 7.58 3.11 -3.71
C SER A 372 8.23 3.64 -2.43
N SER A 373 9.40 4.24 -2.58
CA SER A 373 10.08 4.98 -1.52
C SER A 373 10.54 6.32 -2.04
N MET A 374 10.50 7.34 -1.18
CA MET A 374 11.03 8.64 -1.51
C MET A 374 12.54 8.58 -1.55
N THR A 375 13.13 8.85 -2.70
CA THR A 375 14.58 8.85 -2.87
C THR A 375 15.03 10.16 -3.48
N ARG A 376 16.21 10.59 -3.08
CA ARG A 376 16.85 11.78 -3.65
C ARG A 376 17.38 11.44 -5.04
N ILE A 377 16.79 12.04 -6.07
CA ILE A 377 17.14 11.81 -7.48
C ILE A 377 18.22 12.81 -7.93
N GLY A 378 18.33 13.96 -7.25
CA GLY A 378 19.34 14.97 -7.52
C GLY A 378 19.64 15.87 -6.32
N ASN A 379 20.48 16.88 -6.52
CA ASN A 379 20.90 17.78 -5.44
C ASN A 379 19.73 18.55 -4.79
N SER A 380 18.61 18.71 -5.49
CA SER A 380 17.42 19.41 -4.99
C SER A 380 16.10 18.73 -5.39
N SER A 381 16.14 17.47 -5.84
CA SER A 381 14.96 16.75 -6.30
C SER A 381 14.85 15.40 -5.59
N GLU A 382 13.63 15.11 -5.16
CA GLU A 382 13.21 13.82 -4.64
C GLU A 382 12.14 13.26 -5.57
N GLY A 383 12.12 11.95 -5.74
CA GLY A 383 11.08 11.29 -6.53
C GLY A 383 10.87 9.85 -6.08
N GLU A 384 9.62 9.41 -6.24
CA GLU A 384 9.22 8.08 -5.80
C GLU A 384 9.88 7.07 -6.71
N GLN A 385 10.72 6.22 -6.12
CA GLN A 385 11.38 5.14 -6.83
C GLN A 385 10.84 3.80 -6.35
N SER A 386 10.60 2.91 -7.30
CA SER A 386 10.29 1.50 -7.07
C SER A 386 11.34 0.64 -7.77
N ARG A 387 11.54 -0.59 -7.31
CA ARG A 387 12.30 -1.59 -8.04
C ARG A 387 11.36 -2.50 -8.80
N THR A 388 11.81 -3.00 -9.94
CA THR A 388 11.09 -3.91 -10.80
C THR A 388 11.84 -5.23 -10.91
N TYR A 389 11.09 -6.32 -11.05
CA TYR A 389 11.61 -7.64 -11.37
C TYR A 389 10.78 -8.20 -12.53
N VAL A 390 11.42 -8.35 -13.69
CA VAL A 390 10.75 -8.61 -14.97
C VAL A 390 11.05 -10.01 -15.47
N PHE A 391 10.02 -10.69 -15.96
CA PHE A 391 10.11 -12.01 -16.58
C PHE A 391 9.48 -11.95 -17.97
N ASP A 392 10.31 -12.04 -19.01
CA ASP A 392 9.84 -12.11 -20.38
C ASP A 392 9.53 -13.55 -20.79
N ASN A 393 8.52 -13.73 -21.62
CA ASN A 393 8.21 -15.03 -22.20
C ASN A 393 9.24 -15.37 -23.27
N SER A 394 9.95 -16.47 -23.10
CA SER A 394 10.84 -17.03 -24.12
C SER A 394 10.13 -18.02 -25.04
N ILE A 395 8.89 -18.40 -24.70
CA ILE A 395 8.04 -19.34 -25.43
C ILE A 395 6.65 -18.73 -25.68
N GLY A 396 5.76 -19.39 -26.44
CA GLY A 396 4.40 -18.88 -26.70
C GLY A 396 4.26 -18.05 -27.98
N SER A 397 3.18 -17.25 -28.07
CA SER A 397 2.79 -16.52 -29.29
C SER A 397 3.61 -15.25 -29.53
N TYR A 398 4.21 -14.68 -28.47
CA TYR A 398 4.95 -13.43 -28.52
C TYR A 398 6.29 -13.53 -27.75
N PRO A 399 7.21 -14.40 -28.19
CA PRO A 399 8.46 -14.61 -27.46
C PRO A 399 9.41 -13.42 -27.61
N ASN A 400 10.13 -13.10 -26.54
CA ASN A 400 11.27 -12.17 -26.52
C ASN A 400 10.98 -10.77 -27.09
N LEU A 401 9.81 -10.20 -26.80
CA LEU A 401 9.47 -8.82 -27.19
C LEU A 401 10.37 -7.76 -26.53
N GLY A 402 11.22 -8.13 -25.57
CA GLY A 402 12.16 -7.23 -24.93
C GLY A 402 11.48 -6.22 -24.01
N LEU A 403 10.31 -6.55 -23.46
CA LEU A 403 9.57 -5.67 -22.54
C LEU A 403 10.36 -5.40 -21.25
N SER A 404 11.26 -6.29 -20.85
CA SER A 404 12.26 -6.05 -19.80
C SER A 404 13.03 -4.74 -19.96
N LYS A 405 13.35 -4.32 -21.20
CA LYS A 405 14.07 -3.05 -21.46
C LYS A 405 13.27 -1.81 -21.08
N LEU A 406 11.94 -1.92 -21.06
CA LEU A 406 11.05 -0.81 -20.71
C LEU A 406 10.86 -0.70 -19.21
N PHE A 407 10.93 -1.79 -18.46
CA PHE A 407 10.63 -1.81 -17.03
C PHE A 407 11.88 -1.90 -16.14
N GLY A 408 13.07 -2.18 -16.69
CA GLY A 408 14.30 -2.31 -15.91
C GLY A 408 15.58 -2.16 -16.73
N VAL A 409 16.72 -2.21 -16.04
CA VAL A 409 18.03 -2.40 -16.67
C VAL A 409 18.12 -3.87 -17.08
N ALA A 410 18.49 -4.15 -18.34
CA ALA A 410 18.57 -5.51 -18.87
C ALA A 410 19.28 -6.46 -17.89
N PRO A 411 18.75 -7.68 -17.65
CA PRO A 411 19.51 -8.67 -16.90
C PRO A 411 20.84 -8.89 -17.61
N GLN A 412 21.93 -9.01 -16.84
CA GLN A 412 23.15 -9.57 -17.38
C GLN A 412 22.79 -10.95 -17.94
N GLU A 413 22.98 -11.11 -19.24
CA GLU A 413 23.18 -12.39 -19.88
C GLU A 413 24.31 -13.08 -19.11
N ASP A 414 23.98 -13.91 -18.12
CA ASP A 414 24.77 -15.01 -17.55
C ASP A 414 24.24 -15.38 -16.15
N ALA A 415 23.13 -16.12 -16.12
CA ALA A 415 22.81 -17.03 -15.02
C ALA A 415 22.17 -18.29 -15.63
N VAL A 416 23.06 -19.20 -16.04
CA VAL A 416 22.95 -20.61 -16.47
C VAL A 416 21.55 -21.19 -16.68
#